data_AF-A0A7V1SBB8-F1
#
_entry.id   AF-A0A7V1SBB8-F1
#
_cell.length_a   1.000
_cell.length_b   1.000
_cell.length_c   1.000
_cell.angle_alpha   90.00
_cell.angle_beta   90.00
_cell.angle_gamma   90.00
#
_symmetry.space_group_name_H-M   'P 1'
#
loop_
_entity.id
_entity.type
_entity.pdbx_description
1 polymer ?
#
loop_
_entity_poly.entity_id
_entity_poly.type
_entity_poly.pdbx_seq_one_letter_code
_entity_poly.pdbx_strand_id
1 'polypeptide(L)'
;MERGASSFLKFFRFVEDSEPEKHLIFIISNHFEPGWLENGTCGIEQQLRRLEKWKKRAFSIGSSITDHDGTKFRHTYFFPAEQYERRLIEHLVELRLAGLGEVEIHLHHGVDKPDTVENLRRSLVNFRDTLAEEHKLLSRWEGIGQPMYAFVHGNLALANVTGGKFCGVDSEMRILHETGCYADMTLPSAPDRSQVPVINKIYECALPLEQRAPHREAIPLKVFGSRPTLPVIFQGPLILSWAYGNSPLPKIENGCLSSGFRNDLQRLKHWMDANIIVKGRPEWIFIKLFCHGFFDSDIDFCIGEEAKRFFSEILEYCDKSGHKVHFATAREAVNIALAAVDGFSGNPNDFRDYKLKSISS
;
A
#
# COMPACT_ATOMS: atom_id res chain seq x y z
N MET A 1 -72.92 -1.75 -29.07
CA MET A 1 -72.10 -0.85 -28.24
C MET A 1 -71.31 -1.75 -27.29
N GLU A 2 -70.27 -2.44 -27.77
CA GLU A 2 -68.88 -1.96 -27.91
C GLU A 2 -68.24 -1.70 -26.53
N ARG A 3 -67.42 -2.63 -26.00
CA ARG A 3 -65.97 -2.87 -26.27
C ARG A 3 -65.08 -1.67 -25.93
N GLY A 4 -64.05 -1.92 -25.12
CA GLY A 4 -62.87 -1.04 -25.06
C GLY A 4 -61.96 -1.26 -23.86
N ALA A 5 -61.03 -2.20 -23.97
CA ALA A 5 -59.89 -2.37 -23.06
C ALA A 5 -58.80 -1.30 -23.30
N SER A 6 -58.08 -0.91 -22.25
CA SER A 6 -56.71 -0.38 -22.30
C SER A 6 -56.16 -0.49 -20.86
N SER A 7 -55.40 -1.51 -20.47
CA SER A 7 -54.02 -1.82 -20.87
C SER A 7 -53.08 -0.62 -20.79
N PHE A 8 -52.67 -0.29 -19.56
CA PHE A 8 -51.37 0.34 -19.29
C PHE A 8 -50.70 -0.40 -18.14
N LEU A 9 -50.38 -1.67 -18.39
CA LEU A 9 -49.36 -2.38 -17.62
C LEU A 9 -48.02 -1.71 -17.97
N LYS A 10 -47.63 -0.69 -17.21
CA LYS A 10 -46.26 -0.16 -17.31
C LYS A 10 -45.33 -1.25 -16.83
N PHE A 11 -44.60 -1.80 -17.79
CA PHE A 11 -43.42 -2.63 -17.64
C PHE A 11 -42.41 -1.90 -16.74
N PHE A 12 -42.51 -2.07 -15.43
CA PHE A 12 -41.36 -1.86 -14.56
C PHE A 12 -40.44 -3.06 -14.82
N ARG A 13 -39.48 -2.88 -15.74
CA ARG A 13 -38.26 -3.66 -15.68
C ARG A 13 -37.68 -3.41 -14.29
N PHE A 14 -37.74 -4.43 -13.44
CA PHE A 14 -36.76 -4.59 -12.38
C PHE A 14 -35.40 -4.66 -13.09
N VAL A 15 -34.77 -3.50 -13.28
CA VAL A 15 -33.31 -3.48 -13.32
C VAL A 15 -32.96 -3.87 -11.90
N GLU A 16 -32.43 -5.07 -11.72
CA GLU A 16 -31.74 -5.40 -10.47
C GLU A 16 -30.80 -4.23 -10.20
N ASP A 17 -30.98 -3.54 -9.07
CA ASP A 17 -30.04 -2.55 -8.55
C ASP A 17 -28.75 -3.30 -8.18
N SER A 18 -28.03 -3.81 -9.18
CA SER A 18 -26.67 -4.29 -9.04
C SER A 18 -25.84 -3.07 -8.66
N GLU A 19 -25.12 -3.12 -7.54
CA GLU A 19 -24.15 -2.06 -7.24
C GLU A 19 -23.25 -1.83 -8.47
N PRO A 20 -22.92 -0.56 -8.79
CA PRO A 20 -22.02 -0.27 -9.89
C PRO A 20 -20.70 -1.02 -9.72
N GLU A 21 -20.13 -1.52 -10.83
CA GLU A 21 -18.82 -2.20 -10.84
C GLU A 21 -17.79 -1.35 -10.08
N LYS A 22 -17.16 -1.97 -9.08
CA LYS A 22 -16.06 -1.38 -8.31
C LYS A 22 -14.77 -2.08 -8.69
N HIS A 23 -13.71 -1.30 -8.81
CA HIS A 23 -12.34 -1.77 -8.93
C HIS A 23 -11.68 -1.69 -7.56
N LEU A 24 -11.37 -2.85 -7.00
CA LEU A 24 -10.71 -3.03 -5.71
C LEU A 24 -9.20 -3.17 -5.94
N ILE A 25 -8.48 -2.08 -5.70
CA ILE A 25 -7.04 -1.98 -5.94
C ILE A 25 -6.31 -2.32 -4.65
N PHE A 26 -5.81 -3.55 -4.56
CA PHE A 26 -5.09 -4.06 -3.41
C PHE A 26 -3.62 -3.69 -3.47
N ILE A 27 -3.13 -3.09 -2.38
CA ILE A 27 -1.70 -2.81 -2.17
C ILE A 27 -1.29 -3.52 -0.89
N ILE A 28 -0.23 -4.32 -0.93
CA ILE A 28 0.33 -4.94 0.27
C ILE A 28 1.67 -4.28 0.58
N SER A 29 1.66 -3.36 1.55
CA SER A 29 2.86 -2.73 2.09
C SER A 29 3.54 -3.67 3.08
N ASN A 30 4.57 -4.38 2.62
CA ASN A 30 5.31 -5.32 3.45
C ASN A 30 6.52 -4.61 4.09
N HIS A 31 6.50 -4.48 5.42
CA HIS A 31 7.67 -4.08 6.20
C HIS A 31 8.69 -5.23 6.14
N PHE A 32 9.58 -5.16 5.15
CA PHE A 32 10.33 -6.32 4.68
C PHE A 32 11.67 -6.45 5.39
N GLU A 33 11.64 -6.95 6.62
CA GLU A 33 12.80 -7.06 7.50
C GLU A 33 13.29 -8.52 7.66
N PRO A 34 14.07 -9.08 6.73
CA PRO A 34 14.57 -10.45 6.86
C PRO A 34 15.49 -10.64 8.08
N GLY A 35 16.06 -9.54 8.58
CA GLY A 35 16.84 -9.48 9.81
C GLY A 35 16.03 -9.68 11.07
N TRP A 36 14.73 -9.37 11.09
CA TRP A 36 13.95 -9.23 12.32
C TRP A 36 13.86 -10.52 13.14
N LEU A 37 14.09 -10.42 14.44
CA LEU A 37 13.77 -11.43 15.45
C LEU A 37 13.10 -10.73 16.63
N GLU A 38 12.29 -11.45 17.41
CA GLU A 38 11.66 -10.92 18.63
C GLU A 38 12.67 -10.29 19.60
N ASN A 39 13.87 -10.88 19.68
CA ASN A 39 14.95 -10.44 20.59
C ASN A 39 16.16 -9.83 19.86
N GLY A 40 15.98 -9.22 18.69
CA GLY A 40 17.03 -8.48 17.98
C GLY A 40 17.06 -8.75 16.48
N THR A 41 18.26 -8.89 15.91
CA THR A 41 18.45 -9.13 14.48
C THR A 41 19.31 -10.35 14.22
N CYS A 42 18.91 -11.19 13.27
CA CYS A 42 19.72 -12.32 12.83
C CYS A 42 20.84 -11.93 11.86
N GLY A 43 21.90 -12.75 11.82
CA GLY A 43 23.01 -12.56 10.89
C GLY A 43 22.66 -12.90 9.44
N ILE A 44 23.49 -12.40 8.51
CA ILE A 44 23.24 -12.43 7.05
C ILE A 44 22.87 -13.81 6.49
N GLU A 45 23.54 -14.88 6.91
CA GLU A 45 23.27 -16.23 6.41
C GLU A 45 21.89 -16.75 6.83
N GLN A 46 21.38 -16.33 7.99
CA GLN A 46 20.02 -16.65 8.40
C GLN A 46 18.99 -15.83 7.62
N GLN A 47 19.27 -14.55 7.39
CA GLN A 47 18.43 -13.68 6.56
C GLN A 47 18.24 -14.26 5.17
N LEU A 48 19.33 -14.67 4.51
CA LEU A 48 19.28 -15.30 3.17
C LEU A 48 18.46 -16.60 3.17
N ARG A 49 18.60 -17.46 4.18
CA ARG A 49 17.78 -18.68 4.30
C ARG A 49 16.29 -18.36 4.48
N ARG A 50 15.95 -17.31 5.22
CA ARG A 50 14.56 -16.87 5.40
C ARG A 50 14.01 -16.27 4.12
N LEU A 51 14.82 -15.48 3.42
CA LEU A 51 14.47 -14.88 2.13
C LEU A 51 14.25 -15.94 1.04
N GLU A 52 15.05 -17.00 1.02
CA GLU A 52 14.82 -18.15 0.14
C GLU A 52 13.48 -18.84 0.40
N LYS A 53 13.09 -19.00 1.68
CA LYS A 53 11.78 -19.54 2.03
C LYS A 53 10.65 -18.60 1.59
N TRP A 54 10.83 -17.29 1.79
CA TRP A 54 9.89 -16.28 1.32
C TRP A 54 9.73 -16.35 -0.21
N LYS A 55 10.84 -16.37 -0.95
CA LYS A 55 10.87 -16.44 -2.42
C LYS A 55 10.07 -17.63 -2.93
N LYS A 56 10.32 -18.83 -2.39
CA LYS A 56 9.55 -20.04 -2.75
C LYS A 56 8.04 -19.89 -2.54
N ARG A 57 7.61 -19.26 -1.44
CA ARG A 57 6.19 -18.99 -1.18
C ARG A 57 5.62 -17.96 -2.14
N ALA A 58 6.34 -16.88 -2.39
CA ALA A 58 5.94 -15.84 -3.35
C ALA A 58 5.72 -16.42 -4.76
N PHE A 59 6.62 -17.29 -5.23
CA PHE A 59 6.43 -18.00 -6.51
C PHE A 59 5.20 -18.94 -6.48
N SER A 60 4.96 -19.64 -5.36
CA SER A 60 3.83 -20.55 -5.22
C SER A 60 2.47 -19.83 -5.25
N ILE A 61 2.30 -18.80 -4.43
CA ILE A 61 1.05 -18.03 -4.39
C ILE A 61 0.86 -17.20 -5.67
N GLY A 62 1.91 -16.57 -6.20
CA GLY A 62 1.82 -15.80 -7.45
C GLY A 62 1.55 -16.65 -8.69
N SER A 63 1.80 -17.96 -8.65
CA SER A 63 1.38 -18.89 -9.71
C SER A 63 -0.05 -19.41 -9.52
N SER A 64 -0.60 -19.28 -8.31
CA SER A 64 -1.94 -19.77 -7.96
C SER A 64 -3.00 -18.68 -8.01
N ILE A 65 -2.62 -17.44 -7.71
CA ILE A 65 -3.51 -16.30 -7.51
C ILE A 65 -3.13 -15.20 -8.48
N THR A 66 -4.04 -14.93 -9.41
CA THR A 66 -3.99 -13.80 -10.33
C THR A 66 -5.27 -12.99 -10.20
N ASP A 67 -5.15 -11.67 -10.31
CA ASP A 67 -6.30 -10.78 -10.36
C ASP A 67 -7.04 -10.85 -11.71
N HIS A 68 -8.06 -10.01 -11.88
CA HIS A 68 -8.90 -9.97 -13.08
C HIS A 68 -8.17 -9.52 -14.35
N ASP A 69 -6.97 -8.97 -14.24
CA ASP A 69 -6.12 -8.58 -15.38
C ASP A 69 -4.99 -9.59 -15.64
N GLY A 70 -4.98 -10.72 -14.94
CA GLY A 70 -3.92 -11.72 -15.03
C GLY A 70 -2.65 -11.35 -14.26
N THR A 71 -2.71 -10.31 -13.43
CA THR A 71 -1.60 -9.88 -12.59
C THR A 71 -1.48 -10.79 -11.37
N LYS A 72 -0.27 -11.35 -11.16
CA LYS A 72 0.03 -12.22 -10.01
C LYS A 72 -0.13 -11.47 -8.69
N PHE A 73 -0.51 -12.22 -7.65
CA PHE A 73 -0.41 -11.75 -6.27
C PHE A 73 1.01 -11.28 -5.96
N ARG A 74 1.13 -10.04 -5.49
CA ARG A 74 2.40 -9.32 -5.37
C ARG A 74 2.37 -8.35 -4.20
N HIS A 75 3.56 -8.04 -3.68
CA HIS A 75 3.73 -7.10 -2.58
C HIS A 75 4.54 -5.88 -3.04
N THR A 76 4.51 -4.83 -2.24
CA THR A 76 5.59 -3.83 -2.23
C THR A 76 6.51 -4.15 -1.06
N TYR A 77 7.77 -4.43 -1.36
CA TYR A 77 8.79 -4.77 -0.38
C TYR A 77 9.48 -3.49 0.09
N PHE A 78 9.06 -2.97 1.24
CA PHE A 78 9.71 -1.82 1.89
C PHE A 78 10.94 -2.32 2.63
N PHE A 79 12.12 -2.24 1.99
CA PHE A 79 13.36 -2.80 2.51
C PHE A 79 14.12 -1.78 3.39
N PRO A 80 14.55 -2.14 4.61
CA PRO A 80 15.22 -1.21 5.52
C PRO A 80 16.58 -0.78 4.99
N ALA A 81 16.73 0.52 4.73
CA ALA A 81 17.94 1.11 4.19
C ALA A 81 19.17 0.83 5.08
N GLU A 82 18.99 0.85 6.39
CA GLU A 82 20.04 0.58 7.38
C GLU A 82 20.47 -0.90 7.45
N GLN A 83 19.72 -1.79 6.79
CA GLN A 83 20.03 -3.23 6.68
C GLN A 83 20.52 -3.61 5.28
N TYR A 84 20.92 -2.64 4.44
CA TYR A 84 21.40 -2.91 3.09
C TYR A 84 22.52 -3.94 3.09
N GLU A 85 22.29 -5.02 2.35
CA GLU A 85 23.30 -5.98 1.98
C GLU A 85 22.99 -6.44 0.54
N ARG A 86 24.02 -6.46 -0.31
CA ARG A 86 23.88 -6.67 -1.76
C ARG A 86 23.16 -7.98 -2.08
N ARG A 87 23.57 -9.09 -1.46
CA ARG A 87 22.99 -10.43 -1.70
C ARG A 87 21.51 -10.45 -1.29
N LEU A 88 21.08 -9.73 -0.26
CA LEU A 88 19.66 -9.64 0.08
C LEU A 88 18.85 -8.95 -1.02
N ILE A 89 19.36 -7.83 -1.57
CA ILE A 89 18.67 -7.09 -2.63
C ILE A 89 18.61 -7.90 -3.93
N GLU A 90 19.62 -8.70 -4.26
CA GLU A 90 19.64 -9.55 -5.46
C GLU A 90 18.44 -10.52 -5.49
N HIS A 91 18.00 -11.05 -4.34
CA HIS A 91 16.79 -11.89 -4.28
C HIS A 91 15.50 -11.09 -4.54
N LEU A 92 15.46 -9.81 -4.16
CA LEU A 92 14.32 -8.94 -4.45
C LEU A 92 14.28 -8.54 -5.93
N VAL A 93 15.44 -8.37 -6.57
CA VAL A 93 15.54 -8.20 -8.02
C VAL A 93 14.91 -9.40 -8.74
N GLU A 94 15.21 -10.64 -8.30
CA GLU A 94 14.59 -11.85 -8.86
C GLU A 94 13.05 -11.85 -8.70
N LEU A 95 12.53 -11.47 -7.53
CA LEU A 95 11.09 -11.36 -7.29
C LEU A 95 10.45 -10.30 -8.21
N ARG A 96 11.13 -9.15 -8.38
CA ARG A 96 10.67 -8.08 -9.27
C ARG A 96 10.63 -8.54 -10.73
N LEU A 97 11.69 -9.19 -11.22
CA LEU A 97 11.76 -9.72 -12.58
C LEU A 97 10.69 -10.80 -12.83
N ALA A 98 10.29 -11.55 -11.80
CA ALA A 98 9.21 -12.53 -11.88
C ALA A 98 7.79 -11.93 -11.82
N GLY A 99 7.67 -10.61 -11.63
CA GLY A 99 6.40 -9.90 -11.47
C GLY A 99 5.73 -10.14 -10.11
N LEU A 100 6.51 -10.49 -9.07
CA LEU A 100 6.04 -10.84 -7.73
C LEU A 100 6.18 -9.69 -6.72
N GLY A 101 6.43 -8.47 -7.21
CA GLY A 101 6.44 -7.24 -6.41
C GLY A 101 7.46 -6.21 -6.90
N GLU A 102 7.52 -5.10 -6.19
CA GLU A 102 8.53 -4.06 -6.38
C GLU A 102 9.19 -3.71 -5.04
N VAL A 103 10.40 -3.18 -5.10
CA VAL A 103 11.18 -2.77 -3.91
C VAL A 103 11.05 -1.27 -3.73
N GLU A 104 10.81 -0.85 -2.50
CA GLU A 104 10.68 0.55 -2.07
C GLU A 104 11.42 0.77 -0.75
N ILE A 105 11.49 2.02 -0.27
CA ILE A 105 12.38 2.38 0.84
C ILE A 105 11.66 2.33 2.18
N HIS A 106 12.28 1.61 3.12
CA HIS A 106 11.95 1.63 4.53
C HIS A 106 13.15 2.19 5.30
N LEU A 107 12.93 2.96 6.34
CA LEU A 107 14.03 3.42 7.20
C LEU A 107 13.60 3.45 8.67
N HIS A 108 14.40 2.82 9.52
CA HIS A 108 14.40 3.11 10.94
C HIS A 108 15.45 4.20 11.22
N HIS A 109 15.01 5.29 11.84
CA HIS A 109 15.91 6.33 12.31
C HIS A 109 15.40 6.92 13.62
N GLY A 110 16.25 7.69 14.30
CA GLY A 110 15.89 8.31 15.57
C GLY A 110 15.65 7.33 16.72
N VAL A 111 16.17 6.10 16.64
CA VAL A 111 15.87 5.01 17.59
C VAL A 111 16.53 5.24 18.95
N ASP A 112 17.86 5.34 18.98
CA ASP A 112 18.62 5.53 20.23
C ASP A 112 18.62 6.98 20.69
N LYS A 113 18.64 7.91 19.73
CA LYS A 113 18.60 9.37 19.93
C LYS A 113 17.92 10.02 18.73
N PRO A 114 17.38 11.25 18.85
CA PRO A 114 16.80 11.96 17.72
C PRO A 114 17.76 12.02 16.52
N ASP A 115 17.24 11.78 15.32
CA ASP A 115 18.02 11.86 14.09
C ASP A 115 18.23 13.32 13.64
N THR A 116 19.13 13.55 12.70
CA THR A 116 19.39 14.88 12.10
C THR A 116 18.97 14.95 10.63
N VAL A 117 18.74 16.17 10.16
CA VAL A 117 18.42 16.46 8.75
C VAL A 117 19.48 15.88 7.80
N GLU A 118 20.76 16.03 8.15
CA GLU A 118 21.89 15.60 7.35
C GLU A 118 21.96 14.07 7.27
N ASN A 119 21.77 13.37 8.39
CA ASN A 119 21.81 11.92 8.42
C ASN A 119 20.63 11.31 7.67
N LEU A 120 19.41 11.78 7.93
CA LEU A 120 18.21 11.33 7.22
C LEU A 120 18.36 11.49 5.71
N ARG A 121 18.76 12.68 5.24
CA ARG A 121 18.97 12.94 3.81
C ARG A 121 20.02 12.01 3.22
N ARG A 122 21.18 11.87 3.88
CA ARG A 122 22.27 11.01 3.42
C ARG A 122 21.82 9.56 3.29
N SER A 123 21.13 9.01 4.29
CA SER A 123 20.65 7.64 4.29
C SER A 123 19.67 7.39 3.14
N LEU A 124 18.70 8.29 2.94
CA LEU A 124 17.73 8.20 1.85
C LEU A 124 18.38 8.29 0.47
N VAL A 125 19.24 9.29 0.24
CA VAL A 125 19.92 9.49 -1.05
C VAL A 125 20.82 8.30 -1.38
N ASN A 126 21.67 7.88 -0.43
CA ASN A 126 22.59 6.77 -0.66
C ASN A 126 21.83 5.49 -1.01
N PHE A 127 20.80 5.13 -0.22
CA PHE A 127 20.07 3.89 -0.47
C PHE A 127 19.23 3.95 -1.76
N ARG A 128 18.55 5.08 -2.02
CA ARG A 128 17.83 5.32 -3.27
C ARG A 128 18.73 5.15 -4.48
N ASP A 129 19.90 5.78 -4.47
CA ASP A 129 20.83 5.76 -5.60
C ASP A 129 21.46 4.37 -5.76
N THR A 130 21.78 3.68 -4.68
CA THR A 130 22.22 2.27 -4.73
C THR A 130 21.14 1.37 -5.35
N LEU A 131 19.89 1.45 -4.90
CA LEU A 131 18.78 0.65 -5.47
C LEU A 131 18.58 0.96 -6.96
N ALA A 132 18.59 2.23 -7.35
CA ALA A 132 18.35 2.65 -8.72
C ALA A 132 19.52 2.31 -9.65
N GLU A 133 20.75 2.65 -9.26
CA GLU A 133 21.88 2.62 -10.16
C GLU A 133 22.59 1.27 -10.18
N GLU A 134 22.71 0.59 -9.04
CA GLU A 134 23.37 -0.72 -8.96
C GLU A 134 22.40 -1.88 -9.24
N HIS A 135 21.16 -1.77 -8.77
CA HIS A 135 20.18 -2.87 -8.82
C HIS A 135 19.08 -2.70 -9.87
N LYS A 136 19.00 -1.53 -10.53
CA LYS A 136 17.94 -1.20 -11.50
C LYS A 136 16.54 -1.43 -10.92
N LEU A 137 16.38 -1.04 -9.65
CA LEU A 137 15.11 -1.00 -8.94
C LEU A 137 14.56 0.44 -8.94
N LEU A 138 13.41 0.65 -8.30
CA LEU A 138 12.69 1.94 -8.21
C LEU A 138 12.15 2.44 -9.55
N SER A 139 11.77 3.73 -9.58
CA SER A 139 11.11 4.36 -10.72
C SER A 139 11.65 5.76 -11.02
N ARG A 140 11.28 6.31 -12.16
CA ARG A 140 11.51 7.71 -12.55
C ARG A 140 10.21 8.33 -13.04
N TRP A 141 10.05 9.63 -12.80
CA TRP A 141 8.95 10.38 -13.38
C TRP A 141 9.12 10.44 -14.90
N GLU A 142 8.15 9.90 -15.62
CA GLU A 142 8.14 9.80 -17.08
C GLU A 142 9.39 9.11 -17.66
N GLY A 143 10.06 8.27 -16.83
CA GLY A 143 11.26 7.52 -17.22
C GLY A 143 12.57 8.32 -17.18
N ILE A 144 12.55 9.58 -16.76
CA ILE A 144 13.74 10.46 -16.77
C ILE A 144 13.99 11.13 -15.42
N GLY A 145 15.20 11.67 -15.26
CA GLY A 145 15.58 12.45 -14.07
C GLY A 145 15.94 11.59 -12.86
N GLN A 146 15.74 12.17 -11.67
CA GLN A 146 16.13 11.52 -10.41
C GLN A 146 15.30 10.25 -10.14
N PRO A 147 15.89 9.22 -9.52
CA PRO A 147 15.11 8.09 -9.01
C PRO A 147 14.07 8.55 -8.00
N MET A 148 12.93 7.86 -8.00
CA MET A 148 11.80 8.12 -7.13
C MET A 148 11.35 6.83 -6.45
N TYR A 149 10.88 6.97 -5.21
CA TYR A 149 10.55 5.85 -4.33
C TYR A 149 9.29 6.13 -3.48
N ALA A 150 8.62 5.08 -3.03
CA ALA A 150 7.67 5.14 -1.93
C ALA A 150 8.40 4.89 -0.60
N PHE A 151 7.88 5.48 0.47
CA PHE A 151 8.49 5.43 1.79
C PHE A 151 7.57 4.79 2.83
N VAL A 152 8.18 4.03 3.75
CA VAL A 152 7.58 3.63 5.02
C VAL A 152 8.53 4.02 6.14
N HIS A 153 8.00 4.75 7.12
CA HIS A 153 8.73 5.06 8.34
C HIS A 153 8.66 3.86 9.29
N GLY A 154 9.81 3.26 9.64
CA GLY A 154 9.81 1.94 10.29
C GLY A 154 9.22 1.89 11.69
N ASN A 155 9.39 2.97 12.45
CA ASN A 155 8.75 3.14 13.76
C ASN A 155 7.47 3.97 13.72
N LEU A 156 6.86 4.13 12.54
CA LEU A 156 5.60 4.85 12.30
C LEU A 156 5.64 6.36 12.63
N ALA A 157 6.77 6.88 13.09
CA ALA A 157 6.96 8.23 13.62
C ALA A 157 7.17 9.30 12.55
N LEU A 158 6.51 9.16 11.40
CA LEU A 158 6.63 10.04 10.24
C LEU A 158 6.59 11.53 10.63
N ALA A 159 7.49 12.32 10.06
CA ALA A 159 7.57 13.76 10.26
C ALA A 159 7.64 14.17 11.73
N ASN A 160 8.37 13.37 12.52
CA ASN A 160 8.57 13.57 13.94
C ASN A 160 7.26 13.67 14.75
N VAL A 161 6.19 12.99 14.31
CA VAL A 161 4.85 13.06 14.97
C VAL A 161 4.90 12.70 16.45
N THR A 162 5.88 11.90 16.86
CA THR A 162 6.14 11.44 18.23
C THR A 162 7.02 12.37 19.08
N GLY A 163 7.50 13.49 18.54
CA GLY A 163 8.22 14.53 19.28
C GLY A 163 9.62 14.13 19.74
N GLY A 164 10.43 13.59 18.83
CA GLY A 164 11.85 13.25 19.01
C GLY A 164 12.13 11.79 19.37
N LYS A 165 11.08 10.95 19.46
CA LYS A 165 11.24 9.51 19.70
C LYS A 165 11.04 8.74 18.41
N PHE A 166 12.01 7.90 18.03
CA PHE A 166 11.96 7.15 16.78
C PHE A 166 11.92 8.02 15.51
N CYS A 167 12.33 9.28 15.67
CA CYS A 167 12.54 10.29 14.63
C CYS A 167 13.32 11.42 15.33
N GLY A 168 13.63 12.50 14.63
CA GLY A 168 14.17 13.73 15.22
C GLY A 168 14.05 14.95 14.31
N VAL A 169 13.38 14.79 13.16
CA VAL A 169 13.48 15.72 12.05
C VAL A 169 12.09 16.25 11.70
N ASP A 170 11.77 17.45 12.17
CA ASP A 170 10.48 18.09 11.87
C ASP A 170 10.26 18.28 10.36
N SER A 171 11.33 18.58 9.62
CA SER A 171 11.27 18.77 8.16
C SER A 171 11.43 17.48 7.35
N GLU A 172 11.15 16.30 7.92
CA GLU A 172 11.33 15.01 7.22
C GLU A 172 10.52 14.94 5.93
N MET A 173 9.28 15.46 5.90
CA MET A 173 8.47 15.46 4.68
C MET A 173 9.09 16.29 3.55
N ARG A 174 9.72 17.42 3.87
CA ARG A 174 10.48 18.20 2.88
C ARG A 174 11.66 17.39 2.35
N ILE A 175 12.39 16.71 3.24
CA ILE A 175 13.52 15.88 2.82
C ILE A 175 13.03 14.77 1.89
N LEU A 176 11.97 14.05 2.26
CA LEU A 176 11.34 13.03 1.42
C LEU A 176 10.96 13.58 0.04
N HIS A 177 10.33 14.76 -0.01
CA HIS A 177 10.01 15.43 -1.28
C HIS A 177 11.26 15.68 -2.14
N GLU A 178 12.27 16.33 -1.56
CA GLU A 178 13.50 16.71 -2.27
C GLU A 178 14.33 15.50 -2.70
N THR A 179 14.26 14.39 -1.97
CA THR A 179 14.95 13.14 -2.33
C THR A 179 14.14 12.27 -3.30
N GLY A 180 12.97 12.72 -3.75
CA GLY A 180 12.19 12.02 -4.79
C GLY A 180 11.19 11.00 -4.25
N CYS A 181 10.78 11.12 -2.99
CA CYS A 181 9.67 10.33 -2.47
C CYS A 181 8.36 10.72 -3.16
N TYR A 182 7.68 9.78 -3.80
CA TYR A 182 6.40 10.02 -4.47
C TYR A 182 5.20 9.71 -3.57
N ALA A 183 5.34 8.81 -2.60
CA ALA A 183 4.29 8.49 -1.64
C ALA A 183 4.86 8.02 -0.31
N ASP A 184 4.19 8.41 0.78
CA ASP A 184 4.32 7.76 2.08
C ASP A 184 3.21 6.73 2.26
N MET A 185 3.59 5.55 2.74
CA MET A 185 2.72 4.40 2.94
C MET A 185 2.65 3.99 4.43
N THR A 186 3.08 4.87 5.34
CA THR A 186 3.21 4.58 6.78
C THR A 186 1.86 4.41 7.47
N LEU A 187 0.83 5.15 7.05
CA LEU A 187 -0.46 5.21 7.75
C LEU A 187 -1.51 4.24 7.19
N PRO A 188 -2.40 3.66 8.01
CA PRO A 188 -2.61 3.94 9.42
C PRO A 188 -1.56 3.29 10.32
N SER A 189 -1.32 3.90 11.48
CA SER A 189 -0.47 3.38 12.54
C SER A 189 -1.24 3.06 13.83
N ALA A 190 -2.54 3.33 13.87
CA ALA A 190 -3.38 2.97 15.02
C ALA A 190 -3.23 1.47 15.37
N PRO A 191 -3.14 1.12 16.66
CA PRO A 191 -3.38 1.98 17.83
C PRO A 191 -2.17 2.78 18.34
N ASP A 192 -1.05 2.81 17.62
CA ASP A 192 0.12 3.58 18.04
C ASP A 192 -0.17 5.09 18.12
N ARG A 193 0.54 5.77 19.03
CA ARG A 193 0.41 7.21 19.26
C ARG A 193 0.79 8.09 18.07
N SER A 194 1.49 7.53 17.09
CA SER A 194 1.86 8.21 15.83
C SER A 194 0.66 8.43 14.90
N GLN A 195 -0.48 7.78 15.15
CA GLN A 195 -1.66 7.93 14.31
C GLN A 195 -2.15 9.39 14.31
N VAL A 196 -2.31 9.96 13.11
CA VAL A 196 -2.87 11.31 12.93
C VAL A 196 -4.40 11.29 12.80
N PRO A 197 -5.10 12.42 12.99
CA PRO A 197 -6.56 12.51 12.88
C PRO A 197 -7.12 12.24 11.48
N VAL A 198 -6.32 12.41 10.43
CA VAL A 198 -6.72 12.09 9.05
C VAL A 198 -6.67 10.58 8.88
N ILE A 199 -7.78 10.00 8.44
CA ILE A 199 -7.94 8.56 8.18
C ILE A 199 -8.63 8.34 6.82
N ASN A 200 -8.40 7.17 6.23
CA ASN A 200 -9.07 6.66 5.03
C ASN A 200 -9.01 7.60 3.81
N LYS A 201 -7.84 8.18 3.53
CA LYS A 201 -7.66 9.11 2.41
C LYS A 201 -6.33 8.91 1.67
N ILE A 202 -6.35 9.31 0.41
CA ILE A 202 -5.16 9.63 -0.37
C ILE A 202 -5.10 11.15 -0.51
N TYR A 203 -4.02 11.78 -0.07
CA TYR A 203 -3.94 13.24 0.04
C TYR A 203 -2.52 13.78 -0.03
N GLU A 204 -2.37 15.06 -0.36
CA GLU A 204 -1.15 15.82 -0.11
C GLU A 204 -1.26 16.53 1.26
N CYS A 205 -0.11 16.80 1.90
CA CYS A 205 -0.07 17.54 3.17
C CYS A 205 -0.65 18.95 2.99
N ALA A 206 -1.52 19.36 3.91
CA ALA A 206 -2.07 20.73 3.89
C ALA A 206 -1.17 21.75 4.61
N LEU A 207 -0.29 21.28 5.51
CA LEU A 207 0.67 22.11 6.23
C LEU A 207 2.04 22.11 5.51
N PRO A 208 2.87 23.15 5.72
CA PRO A 208 4.21 23.22 5.13
C PRO A 208 5.09 22.03 5.49
N LEU A 209 5.82 21.48 4.51
CA LEU A 209 6.60 20.25 4.67
C LEU A 209 7.82 20.40 5.61
N GLU A 210 8.19 21.64 5.95
CA GLU A 210 9.24 21.96 6.92
C GLU A 210 8.79 21.77 8.37
N GLN A 211 7.48 21.71 8.61
CA GLN A 211 6.91 21.61 9.95
C GLN A 211 6.73 20.16 10.37
N ARG A 212 6.76 19.93 11.69
CA ARG A 212 6.42 18.64 12.30
C ARG A 212 5.01 18.20 11.93
N ALA A 213 4.86 16.91 11.62
CA ALA A 213 3.61 16.22 11.34
C ALA A 213 2.67 17.00 10.38
N PRO A 214 3.17 17.44 9.20
CA PRO A 214 2.37 18.29 8.33
C PRO A 214 1.23 17.52 7.66
N HIS A 215 1.35 16.18 7.60
CA HIS A 215 0.34 15.24 7.13
C HIS A 215 -0.85 15.08 8.09
N ARG A 216 -0.84 15.71 9.28
CA ARG A 216 -2.00 15.70 10.18
C ARG A 216 -3.19 16.48 9.64
N GLU A 217 -2.97 17.32 8.63
CA GLU A 217 -4.00 18.01 7.85
C GLU A 217 -3.83 17.66 6.37
N ALA A 218 -4.95 17.56 5.65
CA ALA A 218 -5.00 16.89 4.35
C ALA A 218 -5.75 17.72 3.30
N ILE A 219 -5.16 17.80 2.12
CA ILE A 219 -5.85 18.19 0.88
C ILE A 219 -6.11 16.90 0.09
N PRO A 220 -7.35 16.37 0.08
CA PRO A 220 -7.65 15.10 -0.58
C PRO A 220 -7.43 15.18 -2.09
N LEU A 221 -6.90 14.11 -2.67
CA LEU A 221 -6.87 13.99 -4.12
C LEU A 221 -8.30 13.97 -4.69
N LYS A 222 -8.48 14.61 -5.84
CA LYS A 222 -9.76 14.69 -6.56
C LYS A 222 -9.53 14.66 -8.06
N VAL A 223 -10.51 14.16 -8.80
CA VAL A 223 -10.55 14.23 -10.27
C VAL A 223 -10.50 15.70 -10.72
N PHE A 224 -9.82 15.95 -11.84
CA PHE A 224 -9.54 17.29 -12.37
C PHE A 224 -8.92 18.23 -11.31
N GLY A 225 -8.10 17.66 -10.43
CA GLY A 225 -7.34 18.39 -9.43
C GLY A 225 -6.09 19.05 -10.01
N SER A 226 -5.45 19.92 -9.23
CA SER A 226 -4.07 20.31 -9.49
C SER A 226 -3.14 19.11 -9.27
N ARG A 227 -1.98 19.12 -9.93
CA ARG A 227 -0.92 18.16 -9.64
C ARG A 227 -0.59 18.22 -8.14
N PRO A 228 -0.66 17.10 -7.40
CA PRO A 228 -0.39 17.11 -5.98
C PRO A 228 1.10 17.32 -5.69
N THR A 229 1.37 17.99 -4.59
CA THR A 229 2.67 18.06 -3.94
C THR A 229 3.02 16.69 -3.39
N LEU A 230 4.15 16.15 -3.85
CA LEU A 230 4.64 14.86 -3.40
C LEU A 230 5.46 14.99 -2.10
N PRO A 231 5.65 13.90 -1.33
CA PRO A 231 4.93 12.65 -1.44
C PRO A 231 3.46 12.80 -1.05
N VAL A 232 2.58 12.09 -1.74
CA VAL A 232 1.20 11.93 -1.25
C VAL A 232 1.19 10.96 -0.06
N ILE A 233 0.31 11.18 0.90
CA ILE A 233 0.06 10.24 1.98
C ILE A 233 -1.01 9.27 1.50
N PHE A 234 -0.66 7.99 1.47
CA PHE A 234 -1.52 6.93 0.95
C PHE A 234 -1.93 6.02 2.10
N GLN A 235 -3.16 6.20 2.59
CA GLN A 235 -3.62 5.47 3.77
C GLN A 235 -4.20 4.11 3.42
N GLY A 236 -4.05 3.19 4.37
CA GLY A 236 -4.87 1.98 4.47
C GLY A 236 -6.18 2.20 5.22
N PRO A 237 -7.06 1.18 5.24
CA PRO A 237 -8.32 1.25 5.96
C PRO A 237 -8.07 1.36 7.46
N LEU A 238 -8.79 2.27 8.12
CA LEU A 238 -8.86 2.39 9.56
C LEU A 238 -10.32 2.61 9.96
N ILE A 239 -10.93 1.55 10.48
CA ILE A 239 -12.36 1.48 10.75
C ILE A 239 -12.61 0.72 12.06
N LEU A 240 -13.72 1.05 12.73
CA LEU A 240 -14.22 0.25 13.84
C LEU A 240 -14.98 -0.96 13.30
N SER A 241 -14.45 -2.14 13.57
CA SER A 241 -15.06 -3.42 13.24
C SER A 241 -15.81 -3.96 14.45
N TRP A 242 -17.09 -4.29 14.25
CA TRP A 242 -17.95 -4.93 15.26
C TRP A 242 -17.90 -6.47 15.18
N ALA A 243 -16.82 -7.02 14.62
CA ALA A 243 -16.72 -8.45 14.29
C ALA A 243 -16.28 -9.35 15.47
N TYR A 244 -17.16 -10.29 15.77
CA TYR A 244 -17.03 -11.62 16.42
C TYR A 244 -16.32 -11.76 17.79
N GLY A 245 -17.15 -12.04 18.81
CA GLY A 245 -16.80 -12.51 20.15
C GLY A 245 -17.85 -12.09 21.19
N ASN A 246 -17.77 -12.60 22.43
CA ASN A 246 -18.63 -12.16 23.55
C ASN A 246 -18.30 -10.72 24.03
N SER A 247 -17.38 -10.01 23.36
CA SER A 247 -16.97 -8.67 23.77
C SER A 247 -17.91 -7.63 23.14
N PRO A 248 -18.56 -6.77 23.93
CA PRO A 248 -19.44 -5.72 23.42
C PRO A 248 -18.70 -4.52 22.82
N LEU A 249 -17.36 -4.55 22.81
CA LEU A 249 -16.53 -3.43 22.37
C LEU A 249 -16.04 -3.61 20.92
N PRO A 250 -16.11 -2.57 20.07
CA PRO A 250 -15.56 -2.63 18.72
C PRO A 250 -14.04 -2.76 18.76
N LYS A 251 -13.49 -3.42 17.73
CA LYS A 251 -12.04 -3.53 17.51
C LYS A 251 -11.62 -2.60 16.37
N ILE A 252 -10.35 -2.21 16.38
CA ILE A 252 -9.75 -1.50 15.26
C ILE A 252 -9.45 -2.52 14.15
N GLU A 253 -9.96 -2.27 12.96
CA GLU A 253 -9.52 -2.89 11.71
C GLU A 253 -8.64 -1.87 10.98
N ASN A 254 -7.36 -2.19 10.80
CA ASN A 254 -6.35 -1.30 10.22
C ASN A 254 -5.69 -1.86 8.95
N GLY A 255 -6.19 -2.98 8.41
CA GLY A 255 -5.62 -3.63 7.23
C GLY A 255 -4.38 -4.49 7.49
N CYS A 256 -4.07 -4.84 8.74
CA CYS A 256 -2.95 -5.74 9.06
C CYS A 256 -3.22 -7.18 8.59
N LEU A 257 -2.30 -7.78 7.84
CA LEU A 257 -2.30 -9.21 7.55
C LEU A 257 -1.39 -9.92 8.55
N SER A 258 -1.97 -10.45 9.62
CA SER A 258 -1.26 -11.17 10.68
C SER A 258 -2.16 -12.23 11.31
N SER A 259 -1.54 -13.17 12.05
CA SER A 259 -2.24 -14.22 12.79
C SER A 259 -3.24 -13.71 13.85
N GLY A 260 -3.09 -12.46 14.31
CA GLY A 260 -4.04 -11.82 15.23
C GLY A 260 -5.40 -11.44 14.62
N PHE A 261 -5.56 -11.52 13.30
CA PHE A 261 -6.81 -11.18 12.60
C PHE A 261 -7.33 -12.39 11.81
N ARG A 262 -8.65 -12.54 11.77
CA ARG A 262 -9.30 -13.56 10.92
C ARG A 262 -9.33 -13.05 9.48
N ASN A 263 -8.78 -13.81 8.54
CA ASN A 263 -8.88 -13.50 7.12
C ASN A 263 -10.21 -14.01 6.55
N ASP A 264 -11.23 -13.16 6.57
CA ASP A 264 -12.56 -13.46 6.04
C ASP A 264 -13.17 -12.29 5.26
N LEU A 265 -14.22 -12.57 4.48
CA LEU A 265 -14.89 -11.58 3.63
C LEU A 265 -15.55 -10.43 4.39
N GLN A 266 -15.68 -10.51 5.72
CA GLN A 266 -16.14 -9.35 6.49
C GLN A 266 -15.08 -8.26 6.51
N ARG A 267 -13.79 -8.62 6.58
CA ARG A 267 -12.69 -7.65 6.45
C ARG A 267 -12.74 -6.95 5.10
N LEU A 268 -12.98 -7.69 4.01
CA LEU A 268 -13.16 -7.12 2.68
C LEU A 268 -14.23 -6.02 2.67
N LYS A 269 -15.40 -6.29 3.28
CA LYS A 269 -16.49 -5.31 3.38
C LYS A 269 -16.05 -4.07 4.16
N HIS A 270 -15.39 -4.24 5.31
CA HIS A 270 -14.85 -3.10 6.07
C HIS A 270 -13.84 -2.28 5.27
N TRP A 271 -13.00 -2.93 4.46
CA TRP A 271 -12.04 -2.23 3.61
C TRP A 271 -12.70 -1.46 2.47
N MET A 272 -13.77 -2.02 1.89
CA MET A 272 -14.61 -1.31 0.92
C MET A 272 -15.34 -0.12 1.58
N ASP A 273 -15.86 -0.29 2.80
CA ASP A 273 -16.57 0.74 3.58
C ASP A 273 -15.63 1.88 4.03
N ALA A 274 -14.35 1.60 4.23
CA ALA A 274 -13.34 2.63 4.43
C ALA A 274 -13.27 3.61 3.24
N ASN A 275 -13.68 3.17 2.04
CA ASN A 275 -13.95 4.00 0.86
C ASN A 275 -12.81 4.97 0.54
N ILE A 276 -11.60 4.44 0.52
CA ILE A 276 -10.39 5.20 0.19
C ILE A 276 -10.33 5.36 -1.33
N ILE A 277 -10.66 6.56 -1.79
CA ILE A 277 -10.81 6.88 -3.21
C ILE A 277 -10.11 8.20 -3.55
N VAL A 278 -9.87 8.42 -4.84
CA VAL A 278 -9.70 9.78 -5.36
C VAL A 278 -11.09 10.41 -5.49
N LYS A 279 -11.32 11.56 -4.86
CA LYS A 279 -12.67 12.17 -4.83
C LYS A 279 -13.19 12.43 -6.23
N GLY A 280 -14.40 11.95 -6.52
CA GLY A 280 -15.02 12.00 -7.84
C GLY A 280 -14.72 10.77 -8.72
N ARG A 281 -13.97 9.79 -8.21
CA ARG A 281 -13.73 8.47 -8.81
C ARG A 281 -14.14 7.34 -7.85
N PRO A 282 -15.43 7.25 -7.45
CA PRO A 282 -15.89 6.32 -6.41
C PRO A 282 -15.80 4.84 -6.81
N GLU A 283 -15.70 4.54 -8.10
CA GLU A 283 -15.55 3.18 -8.62
C GLU A 283 -14.13 2.63 -8.44
N TRP A 284 -13.12 3.44 -8.12
CA TRP A 284 -11.76 2.98 -7.84
C TRP A 284 -11.46 3.07 -6.34
N ILE A 285 -11.55 1.92 -5.66
CA ILE A 285 -11.34 1.79 -4.22
C ILE A 285 -9.95 1.24 -3.97
N PHE A 286 -9.13 1.98 -3.23
CA PHE A 286 -7.78 1.59 -2.88
C PHE A 286 -7.76 0.91 -1.50
N ILE A 287 -7.31 -0.34 -1.47
CA ILE A 287 -7.21 -1.16 -0.26
C ILE A 287 -5.74 -1.39 0.05
N LYS A 288 -5.14 -0.46 0.79
CA LYS A 288 -3.74 -0.58 1.24
C LYS A 288 -3.66 -1.36 2.55
N LEU A 289 -3.28 -2.62 2.46
CA LEU A 289 -2.99 -3.51 3.57
C LEU A 289 -1.51 -3.43 3.95
N PHE A 290 -1.15 -3.93 5.12
CA PHE A 290 0.25 -4.04 5.51
C PHE A 290 0.53 -5.35 6.24
N CYS A 291 1.80 -5.74 6.24
CA CYS A 291 2.25 -6.91 6.97
C CYS A 291 3.72 -6.83 7.37
N HIS A 292 4.12 -7.72 8.28
CA HIS A 292 5.51 -7.97 8.64
C HIS A 292 5.91 -9.36 8.13
N GLY A 293 6.51 -9.42 6.93
CA GLY A 293 6.72 -10.69 6.23
C GLY A 293 7.63 -11.71 6.93
N PHE A 294 8.38 -11.28 7.95
CA PHE A 294 9.31 -12.13 8.69
C PHE A 294 8.92 -12.32 10.17
N PHE A 295 7.69 -12.01 10.53
CA PHE A 295 7.15 -12.45 11.82
C PHE A 295 6.70 -13.89 11.63
N ASP A 296 7.34 -14.83 12.35
CA ASP A 296 7.19 -16.27 12.08
C ASP A 296 5.73 -16.75 12.21
N SER A 297 4.94 -16.14 13.10
CA SER A 297 3.50 -16.42 13.27
C SER A 297 2.64 -15.89 12.13
N ASP A 298 3.08 -14.86 11.42
CA ASP A 298 2.25 -14.11 10.47
C ASP A 298 2.51 -14.51 9.02
N ILE A 299 3.61 -15.21 8.74
CA ILE A 299 4.04 -15.53 7.38
C ILE A 299 2.97 -16.26 6.56
N ASP A 300 2.17 -17.13 7.20
CA ASP A 300 1.12 -17.86 6.50
C ASP A 300 -0.05 -16.96 6.06
N PHE A 301 -0.36 -15.95 6.88
CA PHE A 301 -1.38 -14.93 6.62
C PHE A 301 -0.92 -13.89 5.59
N CYS A 302 0.39 -13.73 5.42
CA CYS A 302 0.99 -12.79 4.47
C CYS A 302 1.16 -13.37 3.07
N ILE A 303 1.68 -14.60 2.96
CA ILE A 303 2.16 -15.18 1.69
C ILE A 303 1.99 -16.71 1.62
N GLY A 304 1.39 -17.33 2.65
CA GLY A 304 1.22 -18.78 2.75
C GLY A 304 -0.16 -19.28 2.29
N GLU A 305 -0.56 -20.43 2.83
CA GLU A 305 -1.82 -21.09 2.44
C GLU A 305 -3.03 -20.29 2.91
N GLU A 306 -2.95 -19.65 4.08
CA GLU A 306 -4.04 -18.80 4.56
C GLU A 306 -4.22 -17.54 3.71
N ALA A 307 -3.13 -16.89 3.29
CA ALA A 307 -3.20 -15.81 2.30
C ALA A 307 -3.83 -16.31 0.99
N LYS A 308 -3.36 -17.46 0.48
CA LYS A 308 -3.87 -18.05 -0.76
C LYS A 308 -5.37 -18.36 -0.69
N ARG A 309 -5.83 -18.98 0.39
CA ARG A 309 -7.26 -19.23 0.63
C ARG A 309 -8.05 -17.93 0.60
N PHE A 310 -7.61 -16.95 1.40
CA PHE A 310 -8.35 -15.72 1.59
C PHE A 310 -8.47 -14.89 0.31
N PHE A 311 -7.37 -14.70 -0.43
CA PHE A 311 -7.43 -13.98 -1.70
C PHE A 311 -8.17 -14.75 -2.80
N SER A 312 -8.21 -16.08 -2.76
CA SER A 312 -9.11 -16.87 -3.63
C SER A 312 -10.58 -16.58 -3.31
N GLU A 313 -10.94 -16.55 -2.03
CA GLU A 313 -12.31 -16.23 -1.59
C GLU A 313 -12.72 -14.81 -2.00
N ILE A 314 -11.80 -13.84 -1.92
CA ILE A 314 -12.03 -12.47 -2.38
C ILE A 314 -12.30 -12.45 -3.89
N LEU A 315 -11.49 -13.16 -4.69
CA LEU A 315 -11.66 -13.23 -6.15
C LEU A 315 -13.02 -13.86 -6.50
N GLU A 316 -13.37 -14.99 -5.89
CA GLU A 316 -14.67 -15.65 -6.11
C GLU A 316 -15.85 -14.76 -5.70
N TYR A 317 -15.72 -14.00 -4.61
CA TYR A 317 -16.73 -13.01 -4.21
C TYR A 317 -16.86 -11.89 -5.25
N CYS A 318 -15.74 -11.37 -5.76
CA CYS A 318 -15.73 -10.31 -6.76
C CYS A 318 -16.34 -10.78 -8.09
N ASP A 319 -16.03 -12.00 -8.53
CA ASP A 319 -16.64 -12.63 -9.71
C ASP A 319 -18.18 -12.67 -9.60
N LYS A 320 -18.70 -13.04 -8.43
CA LYS A 320 -20.15 -13.13 -8.18
C LYS A 320 -20.83 -11.76 -8.03
N SER A 321 -20.10 -10.75 -7.54
CA SER A 321 -20.64 -9.41 -7.30
C SER A 321 -20.43 -8.44 -8.47
N GLY A 322 -19.65 -8.83 -9.50
CA GLY A 322 -19.31 -7.96 -10.62
C GLY A 322 -18.28 -6.89 -10.27
N HIS A 323 -17.53 -7.07 -9.18
CA HIS A 323 -16.37 -6.24 -8.86
C HIS A 323 -15.10 -6.82 -9.48
N LYS A 324 -14.06 -5.98 -9.66
CA LYS A 324 -12.77 -6.41 -10.20
C LYS A 324 -11.67 -6.17 -9.17
N VAL A 325 -10.81 -7.16 -8.98
CA VAL A 325 -9.60 -7.07 -8.15
C VAL A 325 -8.43 -6.63 -9.02
N HIS A 326 -7.57 -5.79 -8.44
CA HIS A 326 -6.32 -5.32 -9.04
C HIS A 326 -5.21 -5.45 -7.99
N PHE A 327 -4.28 -6.39 -8.10
CA PHE A 327 -3.10 -6.42 -7.23
C PHE A 327 -2.07 -5.42 -7.74
N ALA A 328 -1.77 -4.38 -6.97
CA ALA A 328 -0.87 -3.30 -7.36
C ALA A 328 0.27 -3.13 -6.37
N THR A 329 1.45 -2.77 -6.87
CA THR A 329 2.52 -2.21 -6.02
C THR A 329 2.19 -0.76 -5.64
N ALA A 330 2.94 -0.18 -4.70
CA ALA A 330 2.78 1.22 -4.29
C ALA A 330 2.92 2.17 -5.49
N ARG A 331 3.90 1.92 -6.37
CA ARG A 331 4.12 2.70 -7.60
C ARG A 331 2.92 2.63 -8.52
N GLU A 332 2.42 1.41 -8.79
CA GLU A 332 1.27 1.19 -9.66
C GLU A 332 0.02 1.86 -9.10
N ALA A 333 -0.24 1.74 -7.80
CA ALA A 333 -1.38 2.36 -7.13
C ALA A 333 -1.33 3.89 -7.16
N VAL A 334 -0.14 4.48 -6.96
CA VAL A 334 0.05 5.93 -7.09
C VAL A 334 -0.15 6.38 -8.52
N ASN A 335 0.33 5.63 -9.52
CA ASN A 335 0.07 5.93 -10.92
C ASN A 335 -1.43 5.91 -11.25
N ILE A 336 -2.17 4.92 -10.77
CA ILE A 336 -3.63 4.84 -10.91
C ILE A 336 -4.31 6.04 -10.24
N ALA A 337 -3.89 6.41 -9.02
CA ALA A 337 -4.43 7.57 -8.31
C ALA A 337 -4.15 8.89 -9.06
N LEU A 338 -2.95 9.06 -9.62
CA LEU A 338 -2.60 10.23 -10.44
C LEU A 338 -3.39 10.27 -11.76
N ALA A 339 -3.62 9.12 -12.40
CA ALA A 339 -4.49 9.05 -13.56
C ALA A 339 -5.93 9.48 -13.22
N ALA A 340 -6.45 9.07 -12.06
CA ALA A 340 -7.75 9.55 -11.60
C ALA A 340 -7.77 11.07 -11.39
N VAL A 341 -6.71 11.64 -10.80
CA VAL A 341 -6.57 13.11 -10.64
C VAL A 341 -6.63 13.82 -11.99
N ASP A 342 -6.00 13.25 -13.02
CA ASP A 342 -6.03 13.78 -14.39
C ASP A 342 -7.34 13.48 -15.14
N GLY A 343 -8.32 12.87 -14.46
CA GLY A 343 -9.68 12.64 -14.97
C GLY A 343 -9.88 11.32 -15.71
N PHE A 344 -8.86 10.46 -15.79
CA PHE A 344 -9.00 9.15 -16.40
C PHE A 344 -9.99 8.26 -15.63
N SER A 345 -10.60 7.32 -16.36
CA SER A 345 -11.63 6.38 -15.91
C SER A 345 -11.47 5.05 -16.65
N GLY A 346 -12.28 4.04 -16.29
CA GLY A 346 -12.23 2.72 -16.92
C GLY A 346 -11.39 1.75 -16.10
N ASN A 347 -10.66 0.86 -16.77
CA ASN A 347 -9.87 -0.17 -16.09
C ASN A 347 -8.57 0.43 -15.50
N PRO A 348 -8.36 0.38 -14.16
CA PRO A 348 -7.11 0.80 -13.53
C PRO A 348 -5.84 0.15 -14.09
N ASN A 349 -5.95 -1.07 -14.63
CA ASN A 349 -4.83 -1.79 -15.22
C ASN A 349 -4.10 -0.98 -16.32
N ASP A 350 -4.83 -0.16 -17.06
CA ASP A 350 -4.29 0.67 -18.14
C ASP A 350 -3.35 1.78 -17.63
N PHE A 351 -3.36 2.04 -16.32
CA PHE A 351 -2.64 3.15 -15.70
C PHE A 351 -1.51 2.71 -14.77
N ARG A 352 -1.18 1.41 -14.67
CA ARG A 352 -0.11 0.90 -13.79
C ARG A 352 1.24 1.58 -14.00
N ASP A 353 1.54 1.98 -15.24
CA ASP A 353 2.77 2.68 -15.62
C ASP A 353 2.52 4.14 -16.02
N TYR A 354 1.50 4.85 -15.50
CA TYR A 354 1.12 6.18 -15.98
C TYR A 354 2.26 7.23 -15.97
N LYS A 355 2.68 7.72 -14.78
CA LYS A 355 3.75 8.73 -14.64
C LYS A 355 5.06 8.11 -14.18
N LEU A 356 5.05 7.34 -13.11
CA LEU A 356 6.21 6.66 -12.56
C LEU A 356 6.53 5.42 -13.40
N LYS A 357 7.60 5.50 -14.19
CA LYS A 357 8.09 4.38 -15.00
C LYS A 357 9.16 3.64 -14.23
N SER A 358 9.06 2.32 -14.13
CA SER A 358 10.10 1.52 -13.48
C SER A 358 11.43 1.70 -14.21
N ILE A 359 12.54 1.75 -13.46
CA ILE A 359 13.91 1.79 -14.00
C ILE A 359 14.25 0.38 -14.47
N SER A 360 13.58 -0.09 -15.52
CA SER A 360 13.90 -1.39 -16.10
C SER A 360 15.29 -1.34 -16.72
N SER A 361 16.08 -2.39 -16.48
CA SER A 361 17.30 -2.70 -17.24
C SER A 361 17.02 -2.94 -18.71
#